data_AF-A0A2S5KEZ8-F1
#
_entry.id   AF-A0A2S5KEZ8-F1
#
_cell.length_a   1.000
_cell.length_b   1.000
_cell.length_c   1.000
_cell.angle_alpha   90.00
_cell.angle_beta   90.00
_cell.angle_gamma   90.00
#
_symmetry.space_group_name_H-M   'P 1'
#
loop_
_entity.id
_entity.type
_entity.pdbx_description
1 polymer ?
#
loop_
_entity_poly.entity_id
_entity_poly.type
_entity_poly.pdbx_seq_one_letter_code
_entity_poly.pdbx_strand_id
1 'polypeptide(L)'
;MHSQQVSINVYALAIRKLAAAHQTGEDLSDVKHQVDAVIQAMKEEMAVDKMVQIEMWGELLTILDSCSRNTAHPSWITVINHARYRVKSRKNTAVQYYRQISA
;
A
#
# COMPACT_ATOMS: atom_id res chain seq x y z
N MET A 1 7.27 -25.70 1.02
CA MET A 1 7.53 -24.40 1.66
C MET A 1 6.69 -23.30 0.99
N HIS A 2 5.36 -23.28 1.15
CA HIS A 2 4.48 -22.32 0.43
C HIS A 2 3.42 -21.72 1.37
N SER A 3 3.83 -21.17 2.51
CA SER A 3 2.88 -20.66 3.51
C SER A 3 3.39 -19.37 4.18
N GLN A 4 3.79 -18.38 3.37
CA GLN A 4 4.05 -17.03 3.90
C GLN A 4 4.11 -15.93 2.83
N GLN A 5 3.46 -16.11 1.68
CA GLN A 5 3.18 -14.98 0.81
C GLN A 5 1.90 -14.34 1.33
N VAL A 6 2.03 -13.46 2.34
CA VAL A 6 1.03 -12.40 2.56
C VAL A 6 0.72 -11.88 1.17
N SER A 7 -0.49 -12.16 0.68
CA SER A 7 -0.75 -11.96 -0.73
C SER A 7 -0.91 -10.46 -0.96
N ILE A 8 0.21 -9.79 -1.26
CA ILE A 8 0.29 -8.37 -1.55
C ILE A 8 -0.75 -7.98 -2.63
N ASN A 9 -1.06 -8.92 -3.51
CA ASN A 9 -2.14 -8.82 -4.48
C ASN A 9 -3.54 -8.62 -3.87
N VAL A 10 -3.85 -9.21 -2.71
CA VAL A 10 -5.10 -9.00 -1.96
C VAL A 10 -5.19 -7.57 -1.47
N TYR A 11 -4.12 -7.05 -0.86
CA TYR A 11 -4.04 -5.66 -0.40
C TYR A 11 -4.12 -4.66 -1.56
N ALA A 12 -3.39 -4.94 -2.64
CA ALA A 12 -3.47 -4.14 -3.86
C ALA A 12 -4.87 -4.20 -4.48
N LEU A 13 -5.55 -5.35 -4.44
CA LEU A 13 -6.93 -5.48 -4.91
C LEU A 13 -7.91 -4.68 -4.04
N ALA A 14 -7.76 -4.72 -2.71
CA ALA A 14 -8.58 -3.94 -1.79
C ALA A 14 -8.44 -2.44 -2.05
N ILE A 15 -7.22 -1.93 -2.20
CA ILE A 15 -6.97 -0.52 -2.56
C ILE A 15 -7.57 -0.16 -3.92
N ARG A 16 -7.48 -1.05 -4.91
CA ARG A 16 -8.11 -0.85 -6.23
C ARG A 16 -9.64 -0.80 -6.15
N LYS A 17 -10.25 -1.65 -5.32
CA LYS A 17 -11.71 -1.61 -5.09
C LYS A 17 -12.14 -0.29 -4.47
N LEU A 18 -11.39 0.21 -3.49
CA LEU A 18 -11.63 1.52 -2.87
C LEU A 18 -11.49 2.68 -3.88
N ALA A 19 -10.48 2.61 -4.76
CA ALA A 19 -10.32 3.59 -5.84
C ALA A 19 -11.50 3.56 -6.82
N ALA A 20 -12.00 2.37 -7.18
CA ALA A 20 -13.20 2.22 -7.99
C ALA A 20 -14.46 2.77 -7.29
N ALA A 21 -14.60 2.52 -5.99
CA ALA A 21 -15.77 2.97 -5.23
C ALA A 21 -15.82 4.50 -5.12
N HIS A 22 -14.68 5.15 -4.89
CA HIS A 22 -14.58 6.61 -4.98
C HIS A 22 -14.89 7.14 -6.38
N GLN A 23 -14.40 6.45 -7.42
CA GLN A 23 -14.72 6.81 -8.81
C GLN A 23 -16.23 6.73 -9.10
N THR A 24 -16.98 5.87 -8.41
CA THR A 24 -18.44 5.75 -8.54
C THR A 24 -19.24 6.63 -7.57
N GLY A 25 -18.58 7.47 -6.77
CA GLY A 25 -19.24 8.48 -5.93
C GLY A 25 -19.17 8.27 -4.42
N GLU A 26 -18.39 7.29 -3.93
CA GLU A 26 -18.10 7.19 -2.49
C GLU A 26 -17.24 8.39 -2.04
N ASP A 27 -17.41 8.84 -0.80
CA ASP A 27 -16.70 10.01 -0.27
C ASP A 27 -15.17 9.77 -0.20
N LEU A 28 -14.39 10.80 -0.58
CA LEU A 28 -12.94 10.69 -0.62
C LEU A 28 -12.31 10.52 0.77
N SER A 29 -12.86 11.20 1.79
CA SER A 29 -12.34 11.14 3.15
C SER A 29 -12.51 9.73 3.73
N ASP A 30 -13.70 9.16 3.56
CA ASP A 30 -14.00 7.80 4.01
C ASP A 30 -13.16 6.77 3.27
N VAL A 31 -13.02 6.91 1.94
CA VAL A 31 -12.16 6.02 1.14
C VAL A 31 -10.70 6.12 1.57
N LYS A 32 -10.17 7.31 1.88
CA LYS A 32 -8.80 7.47 2.41
C LYS A 32 -8.62 6.78 3.75
N HIS A 33 -9.62 6.88 4.64
CA HIS A 33 -9.60 6.19 5.93
C HIS A 33 -9.57 4.66 5.75
N GLN A 34 -10.39 4.14 4.84
CA GLN A 34 -10.41 2.72 4.50
C GLN A 34 -9.08 2.26 3.89
N VAL A 35 -8.46 3.05 3.00
CA VAL A 35 -7.12 2.76 2.47
C VAL A 35 -6.09 2.69 3.60
N ASP A 36 -6.13 3.62 4.55
CA ASP A 36 -5.21 3.62 5.69
C ASP A 36 -5.37 2.36 6.55
N ALA A 37 -6.61 1.92 6.75
CA ALA A 37 -6.95 0.69 7.46
C ALA A 37 -6.43 -0.56 6.73
N VAL A 38 -6.60 -0.65 5.41
CA VAL A 38 -6.06 -1.75 4.59
C VAL A 38 -4.53 -1.84 4.70
N ILE A 39 -3.84 -0.70 4.62
CA ILE A 39 -2.37 -0.70 4.75
C ILE A 39 -1.96 -1.01 6.20
N GLN A 40 -2.76 -0.63 7.19
CA GLN A 40 -2.50 -0.96 8.58
C GLN A 40 -2.66 -2.46 8.84
N ALA A 41 -3.70 -3.10 8.32
CA ALA A 41 -3.89 -4.54 8.39
C ALA A 41 -2.70 -5.29 7.75
N MET A 42 -2.23 -4.83 6.59
CA MET A 42 -1.03 -5.40 5.96
C MET A 42 0.18 -5.34 6.89
N LYS A 43 0.40 -4.20 7.57
CA LYS A 43 1.51 -4.04 8.51
C LYS A 43 1.40 -5.01 9.68
N GLU A 44 0.18 -5.28 10.17
CA GLU A 44 -0.07 -6.18 11.30
C GLU A 44 0.16 -7.65 10.94
N GLU A 45 -0.05 -8.03 9.67
CA GLU A 45 0.25 -9.36 9.16
C GLU A 45 1.73 -9.57 8.78
N MET A 46 2.51 -8.48 8.64
CA MET A 46 3.94 -8.59 8.32
C MET A 46 4.75 -9.13 9.49
N ALA A 47 5.78 -9.91 9.16
CA ALA A 47 6.80 -10.33 10.13
C ALA A 47 7.52 -9.12 10.75
N VAL A 48 8.12 -9.33 11.93
CA VAL A 48 8.91 -8.30 12.64
C VAL A 48 10.17 -7.90 11.86
N ASP A 49 10.68 -8.82 11.03
CA ASP A 49 11.86 -8.62 10.19
C ASP A 49 11.71 -7.40 9.27
N LYS A 50 12.65 -6.46 9.41
CA LYS A 50 12.63 -5.19 8.68
C LYS A 50 12.99 -5.33 7.22
N MET A 51 13.84 -6.26 6.84
CA MET A 51 14.15 -6.53 5.43
C MET A 51 12.89 -7.04 4.72
N VAL A 52 12.19 -8.00 5.33
CA VAL A 52 10.91 -8.49 4.82
C VAL A 52 9.88 -7.36 4.71
N GLN A 53 9.76 -6.49 5.72
CA GLN A 53 8.86 -5.33 5.64
C GLN A 53 9.23 -4.40 4.46
N ILE A 54 10.52 -4.10 4.26
CA ILE A 54 11.00 -3.23 3.17
C ILE A 54 10.65 -3.82 1.81
N GLU A 55 10.87 -5.13 1.63
CA GLU A 55 10.54 -5.85 0.40
C GLU A 55 9.04 -5.81 0.12
N MET A 56 8.21 -6.17 1.11
CA MET A 56 6.76 -6.20 0.95
C MET A 56 6.15 -4.82 0.67
N TRP A 57 6.63 -3.76 1.36
CA TRP A 57 6.24 -2.40 1.02
C TRP A 57 6.70 -1.98 -0.38
N GLY A 58 7.88 -2.44 -0.79
CA GLY A 58 8.41 -2.23 -2.13
C GLY A 58 7.52 -2.84 -3.21
N GLU A 59 7.13 -4.09 -3.04
CA GLU A 59 6.28 -4.82 -4.00
C GLU A 59 4.88 -4.19 -4.10
N LEU A 60 4.25 -3.83 -2.97
CA LEU A 60 2.98 -3.10 -3.02
C LEU A 60 3.11 -1.77 -3.75
N LEU A 61 4.18 -1.01 -3.50
CA LEU A 61 4.41 0.26 -4.17
C LEU A 61 4.53 0.08 -5.70
N THR A 62 5.27 -0.93 -6.16
CA THR A 62 5.39 -1.26 -7.59
C THR A 62 4.05 -1.58 -8.23
N ILE A 63 3.18 -2.34 -7.54
CA ILE A 63 1.83 -2.64 -8.05
C ILE A 63 1.00 -1.35 -8.14
N LEU A 64 1.06 -0.48 -7.13
CA LEU A 64 0.33 0.78 -7.14
C LEU A 64 0.83 1.77 -8.21
N ASP A 65 2.14 1.78 -8.49
CA ASP A 65 2.73 2.58 -9.58
C ASP A 65 2.17 2.13 -10.94
N SER A 66 1.93 0.83 -11.15
CA SER A 66 1.31 0.34 -12.38
C SER A 66 -0.15 0.81 -12.57
N CYS A 67 -0.81 1.20 -11.47
CA CYS A 67 -2.18 1.69 -11.45
C CYS A 67 -2.29 3.21 -11.68
N SER A 68 -1.17 3.95 -11.71
CA SER A 68 -1.15 5.42 -11.84
C SER A 68 -0.85 5.90 -13.27
N ARG A 69 -1.39 5.24 -14.29
CA ARG A 69 -1.21 5.64 -15.70
C ARG A 69 -1.92 6.96 -15.97
N ASN A 70 -1.37 7.78 -16.89
CA ASN A 70 -1.92 9.09 -17.23
C ASN A 70 -3.33 9.04 -17.84
N THR A 71 -3.78 7.87 -18.29
CA THR A 71 -5.13 7.64 -18.84
C THR A 71 -6.15 7.20 -17.78
N ALA A 72 -5.74 7.00 -16.54
CA ALA A 72 -6.65 6.59 -15.47
C ALA A 72 -7.51 7.77 -15.00
N HIS A 73 -8.69 7.45 -14.47
CA HIS A 73 -9.65 8.45 -14.00
C HIS A 73 -9.06 9.32 -12.86
N PRO A 74 -9.29 10.64 -12.83
CA PRO A 74 -8.74 11.52 -11.78
C PRO A 74 -9.09 11.08 -10.35
N SER A 75 -10.34 10.66 -10.11
CA SER A 75 -10.76 10.14 -8.80
C SER A 75 -10.01 8.85 -8.42
N TRP A 76 -9.81 7.94 -9.36
CA TRP A 76 -9.01 6.74 -9.16
C TRP A 76 -7.56 7.10 -8.79
N ILE A 77 -6.94 7.98 -9.57
CA ILE A 77 -5.56 8.46 -9.35
C ILE A 77 -5.40 9.09 -7.98
N THR A 78 -6.40 9.83 -7.49
CA THR A 78 -6.36 10.48 -6.18
C THR A 78 -6.22 9.45 -5.05
N VAL A 79 -6.98 8.35 -5.11
CA VAL A 79 -6.91 7.26 -4.11
C VAL A 79 -5.60 6.48 -4.25
N ILE A 80 -5.18 6.16 -5.47
CA ILE A 80 -3.91 5.46 -5.72
C ILE A 80 -2.71 6.29 -5.22
N ASN A 81 -2.68 7.60 -5.46
CA ASN A 81 -1.61 8.47 -4.98
C ASN A 81 -1.58 8.58 -3.46
N HIS A 82 -2.75 8.63 -2.81
CA HIS A 82 -2.84 8.56 -1.35
C HIS A 82 -2.21 7.26 -0.82
N ALA A 83 -2.60 6.12 -1.39
CA ALA A 83 -2.03 4.82 -1.01
C ALA A 83 -0.51 4.77 -1.21
N ARG A 84 -0.02 5.21 -2.38
CA ARG A 84 1.43 5.27 -2.70
C ARG A 84 2.20 6.11 -1.68
N TYR A 85 1.69 7.29 -1.34
CA TYR A 85 2.31 8.15 -0.33
C TYR A 85 2.46 7.44 1.02
N ARG A 86 1.39 6.78 1.47
CA ARG A 86 1.38 6.05 2.76
C ARG A 86 2.30 4.84 2.76
N VAL A 87 2.32 4.06 1.67
CA VAL A 87 3.22 2.90 1.53
C VAL A 87 4.68 3.35 1.46
N LYS A 88 4.99 4.39 0.69
CA LYS A 88 6.34 4.96 0.59
C LYS A 88 6.84 5.47 1.94
N SER A 89 5.99 6.15 2.70
CA SER A 89 6.31 6.59 4.06
C SER A 89 6.67 5.41 4.96
N ARG A 90 5.84 4.36 5.00
CA ARG A 90 6.09 3.15 5.81
C ARG A 90 7.38 2.43 5.40
N LYS A 91 7.64 2.29 4.10
CA LYS A 91 8.90 1.73 3.57
C LYS A 91 10.11 2.50 4.08
N ASN A 92 10.08 3.83 3.96
CA ASN A 92 11.19 4.68 4.38
C ASN A 92 11.45 4.57 5.89
N THR A 93 10.42 4.50 6.72
CA THR A 93 10.56 4.24 8.16
C THR A 93 11.23 2.89 8.43
N ALA A 94 10.82 1.83 7.73
CA ALA A 94 11.45 0.51 7.87
C ALA A 94 12.93 0.52 7.45
N VAL A 95 13.27 1.19 6.34
CA VAL A 95 14.66 1.38 5.86
C VAL A 95 15.49 2.13 6.89
N GLN A 96 14.97 3.23 7.45
CA GLN A 96 15.69 4.02 8.46
C GLN A 96 15.97 3.21 9.71
N TYR A 97 14.96 2.47 10.20
CA TYR A 97 15.13 1.59 11.35
C TYR A 97 16.18 0.49 11.07
N TYR A 98 16.10 -0.16 9.91
CA TYR A 98 17.07 -1.19 9.52
C TYR A 98 18.51 -0.64 9.50
N ARG A 99 18.71 0.57 8.99
CA ARG A 99 20.04 1.23 9.00
C ARG A 99 20.56 1.50 10.40
N GLN A 100 19.70 1.86 11.35
CA GLN A 100 20.09 2.15 12.74
C GLN A 100 20.51 0.90 13.51
N ILE A 101 19.86 -0.25 13.24
CA ILE A 101 20.19 -1.52 13.91
C ILE A 101 21.37 -2.27 13.27
N SER A 102 21.72 -1.92 12.02
CA SER A 102 22.79 -2.58 11.25
C SER A 102 24.11 -1.80 11.26
N ALA A 103 24.14 -0.64 11.93
CA ALA A 103 25.30 0.23 12.10
C ALA A 103 25.93 -0.01 13.47
#